data_AF-A0A397G199-F1
#
_entry.id   AF-A0A397G199-F1
#
_cell.length_a   1.000
_cell.length_b   1.000
_cell.length_c   1.000
_cell.angle_alpha   90.00
_cell.angle_beta   90.00
_cell.angle_gamma   90.00
#
_symmetry.space_group_name_H-M   'P 1'
#
loop_
_entity.id
_entity.type
_entity.pdbx_description
1 polymer ?
#
loop_
_entity_poly.entity_id
_entity_poly.type
_entity_poly.pdbx_seq_one_letter_code
_entity_poly.pdbx_strand_id
1 'polypeptide(L)'
;MSPNLLRIILDRDVSLGYSFTTPQKSPLVGASNGLPKSPFFERAKPQYEDLDASAFIHVKDPGCKGDGSTDDTAAFQAVLDAYGNSGSVIFVDSGTYILTDTVTVAPGTRIVGEAWPQLAASGAKFSNPKYPCAMFKVAARA
;
A
#
# COMPACT_ATOMS: atom_id res chain seq x y z
N MET A 1 18.45 -75.27 29.72
CA MET A 1 17.31 -74.96 28.84
C MET A 1 16.53 -73.81 29.48
N SER A 2 16.60 -72.61 28.91
CA SER A 2 15.77 -71.46 29.33
C SER A 2 15.22 -70.78 28.07
N PRO A 3 13.89 -70.62 27.94
CA PRO A 3 13.26 -70.12 26.73
C PRO A 3 13.04 -68.59 26.77
N ASN A 4 12.77 -68.07 25.58
CA ASN A 4 11.94 -66.90 25.26
C ASN A 4 12.48 -65.48 25.49
N LEU A 5 13.10 -64.97 24.42
CA LEU A 5 12.59 -63.85 23.61
C LEU A 5 11.35 -63.16 24.23
N LEU A 6 11.53 -61.99 24.85
CA LEU A 6 10.55 -60.90 25.01
C LEU A 6 11.10 -59.88 26.02
N ARG A 7 11.98 -59.00 25.57
CA ARG A 7 12.05 -57.66 26.15
C ARG A 7 12.22 -56.66 25.03
N ILE A 8 11.06 -56.45 24.39
CA ILE A 8 10.72 -55.33 23.53
C ILE A 8 11.29 -54.06 24.14
N ILE A 9 12.20 -53.43 23.37
CA ILE A 9 12.44 -51.99 23.24
C ILE A 9 11.88 -51.18 24.42
N LEU A 10 12.77 -50.84 25.35
CA LEU A 10 12.53 -49.83 26.37
C LEU A 10 12.13 -48.51 25.68
N ASP A 11 10.92 -48.06 26.00
CA ASP A 11 10.51 -46.66 26.10
C ASP A 11 10.86 -45.72 24.94
N ARG A 12 10.26 -45.95 23.76
CA ARG A 12 9.87 -44.79 22.93
C ARG A 12 8.53 -44.27 23.42
N ASP A 13 8.57 -43.54 24.52
CA ASP A 13 7.53 -42.59 24.85
C ASP A 13 7.50 -41.51 23.75
N VAL A 14 6.64 -41.70 22.75
CA VAL A 14 6.31 -40.67 21.75
C VAL A 14 5.27 -39.67 22.28
N SER A 15 4.98 -39.68 23.58
CA SER A 15 4.05 -38.73 24.21
C SER A 15 4.72 -37.47 24.78
N LEU A 16 6.02 -37.24 24.53
CA LEU A 16 6.64 -35.92 24.73
C LEU A 16 6.00 -34.94 23.73
N GLY A 17 4.82 -34.45 24.08
CA GLY A 17 4.04 -33.48 23.33
C GLY A 17 4.81 -32.18 23.23
N TYR A 18 5.62 -32.05 22.19
CA TYR A 18 6.24 -30.79 21.85
C TYR A 18 5.14 -29.83 21.40
N SER A 19 4.83 -28.85 22.24
CA SER A 19 4.10 -27.67 21.81
C SER A 19 5.12 -26.70 21.19
N PHE A 20 4.84 -26.24 19.98
CA PHE A 20 5.61 -25.19 19.34
C PHE A 20 4.69 -23.99 19.14
N THR A 21 5.08 -22.84 19.68
CA THR A 21 4.38 -21.59 19.40
C THR A 21 4.79 -21.12 18.02
N THR A 22 3.87 -21.20 17.06
CA THR A 22 3.99 -20.40 15.84
C THR A 22 3.43 -19.02 16.14
N PRO A 23 4.25 -17.95 16.23
CA PRO A 23 3.71 -16.60 16.26
C PRO A 23 3.02 -16.36 14.91
N GLN A 24 1.71 -16.55 14.88
CA GLN A 24 0.92 -16.11 13.74
C GLN A 24 0.98 -14.58 13.75
N LYS A 25 1.38 -14.00 12.61
CA LYS A 25 1.34 -12.56 12.40
C LYS A 25 -0.04 -12.08 12.83
N SER A 26 -0.12 -11.00 13.62
CA SER A 26 -1.38 -10.48 14.14
C SER A 26 -2.42 -10.47 13.02
N PRO A 27 -3.51 -11.25 13.15
CA PRO A 27 -4.50 -11.30 12.08
C PRO A 27 -5.05 -9.89 11.87
N LEU A 28 -5.45 -9.55 10.65
CA LEU A 28 -6.10 -8.28 10.33
C LEU A 28 -7.50 -8.26 10.94
N VAL A 29 -7.58 -8.31 12.27
CA VAL A 29 -8.80 -8.31 13.07
C VAL A 29 -8.94 -6.97 13.78
N GLY A 30 -10.17 -6.48 13.82
CA GLY A 30 -10.54 -5.33 14.63
C GLY A 30 -10.61 -5.68 16.13
N ALA A 31 -10.98 -4.69 16.93
CA ALA A 31 -11.19 -4.87 18.37
C ALA A 31 -12.31 -5.89 18.64
N SER A 32 -12.14 -6.73 19.66
CA SER A 32 -13.18 -7.67 20.11
C SER A 32 -14.30 -6.90 20.81
N ASN A 33 -15.30 -6.45 20.05
CA ASN A 33 -16.46 -5.71 20.55
C ASN A 33 -17.53 -6.67 21.14
N GLY A 34 -17.13 -7.56 22.06
CA GLY A 34 -18.03 -8.54 22.67
C GLY A 34 -18.49 -9.68 21.75
N LEU A 35 -17.91 -9.80 20.55
CA LEU A 35 -18.20 -10.89 19.62
C LEU A 35 -17.41 -12.17 19.97
N PRO A 36 -17.96 -13.37 19.70
CA PRO A 36 -17.26 -14.65 19.90
C PRO A 36 -15.94 -14.77 19.10
N LYS A 37 -15.78 -13.95 18.06
CA LYS A 37 -14.58 -13.83 17.25
C LYS A 37 -14.36 -12.35 16.90
N SER A 38 -13.13 -11.88 16.97
CA SER A 38 -12.80 -10.52 16.53
C SER A 38 -13.20 -10.33 15.05
N PRO A 39 -13.88 -9.22 14.72
CA PRO A 39 -14.25 -8.92 13.34
C PRO A 39 -13.00 -8.68 12.50
N PHE A 40 -13.13 -8.71 11.18
CA PHE A 40 -12.04 -8.30 10.30
C PHE A 40 -11.76 -6.79 10.46
N PHE A 41 -10.54 -6.36 10.14
CA PHE A 41 -10.19 -4.95 10.09
C PHE A 41 -10.95 -4.27 8.96
N GLU A 42 -11.62 -3.18 9.30
CA GLU A 42 -12.36 -2.33 8.37
C GLU A 42 -11.93 -0.87 8.56
N ARG A 43 -11.93 -0.10 7.47
CA ARG A 43 -11.66 1.34 7.49
C ARG A 43 -12.51 2.02 6.44
N ALA A 44 -13.33 2.99 6.86
CA ALA A 44 -14.09 3.82 5.93
C ALA A 44 -13.16 4.66 5.04
N LYS A 45 -13.67 5.10 3.88
CA LYS A 45 -12.98 6.09 3.06
C LYS A 45 -12.79 7.37 3.90
N PRO A 46 -11.57 7.89 4.06
CA PRO A 46 -11.36 9.17 4.74
C PRO A 46 -11.99 10.29 3.92
N GLN A 47 -12.77 11.18 4.55
CA GLN A 47 -13.28 12.40 3.90
C GLN A 47 -12.59 13.67 4.40
N TYR A 48 -11.72 13.56 5.42
CA TYR A 48 -10.91 14.66 5.95
C TYR A 48 -11.74 15.82 6.55
N GLU A 49 -12.82 15.47 7.24
CA GLU A 49 -13.81 16.41 7.80
C GLU A 49 -13.22 17.41 8.79
N ASP A 50 -12.12 17.05 9.46
CA ASP A 50 -11.44 17.88 10.46
C ASP A 50 -10.31 18.75 9.88
N LEU A 51 -10.07 18.70 8.56
CA LEU A 51 -9.02 19.48 7.92
C LEU A 51 -9.58 20.76 7.28
N ASP A 52 -8.91 21.89 7.53
CA ASP A 52 -9.18 23.13 6.81
C ASP A 52 -8.80 23.03 5.33
N ALA A 53 -9.44 23.84 4.49
CA ALA A 53 -9.15 23.91 3.05
C ALA A 53 -7.66 24.20 2.74
N SER A 54 -6.96 24.92 3.63
CA SER A 54 -5.53 25.22 3.50
C SER A 54 -4.62 23.99 3.62
N ALA A 55 -5.13 22.87 4.15
CA ALA A 55 -4.39 21.62 4.22
C ALA A 55 -4.32 20.88 2.86
N PHE A 56 -5.08 21.35 1.85
CA PHE A 56 -5.15 20.74 0.53
C PHE A 56 -4.25 21.48 -0.44
N ILE A 57 -3.37 20.73 -1.12
CA ILE A 57 -2.48 21.25 -2.15
C ILE A 57 -3.01 20.80 -3.51
N HIS A 58 -3.53 21.75 -4.29
CA HIS A 58 -4.00 21.48 -5.65
C HIS A 58 -2.80 21.19 -6.55
N VAL A 59 -2.87 20.13 -7.36
CA VAL A 59 -1.77 19.79 -8.29
C VAL A 59 -1.63 20.79 -9.44
N LYS A 60 -2.68 21.56 -9.73
CA LYS A 60 -2.64 22.60 -10.78
C LYS A 60 -1.86 23.84 -10.36
N ASP A 61 -1.78 24.17 -9.07
CA ASP A 61 -1.05 25.36 -8.60
C ASP A 61 0.47 25.30 -8.93
N PRO A 62 1.15 24.14 -8.77
CA PRO A 62 2.57 24.00 -9.13
C PRO A 62 2.80 23.75 -10.63
N GLY A 63 1.75 23.72 -11.45
CA GLY A 63 1.87 23.76 -12.91
C GLY A 63 1.33 22.56 -13.69
N CYS A 64 0.78 21.54 -13.04
CA CYS A 64 0.09 20.47 -13.77
C CYS A 64 -1.09 21.05 -14.57
N LYS A 65 -1.29 20.60 -15.80
CA LYS A 65 -2.36 21.06 -16.68
C LYS A 65 -3.60 20.20 -16.57
N GLY A 66 -3.45 18.88 -16.58
CA GLY A 66 -4.59 17.97 -16.61
C GLY A 66 -5.44 18.10 -17.87
N ASP A 67 -4.84 18.52 -18.99
CA ASP A 67 -5.51 18.80 -20.27
C ASP A 67 -5.56 17.59 -21.23
N GLY A 68 -4.96 16.46 -20.84
CA GLY A 68 -4.88 15.23 -21.63
C GLY A 68 -3.82 15.24 -22.73
N SER A 69 -2.96 16.25 -22.80
CA SER A 69 -1.91 16.37 -23.83
C SER A 69 -0.56 16.81 -23.29
N THR A 70 -0.54 17.72 -22.32
CA THR A 70 0.68 18.22 -21.70
C THR A 70 1.30 17.13 -20.83
N ASP A 71 2.62 16.96 -20.94
CA ASP A 71 3.38 16.09 -20.06
C ASP A 71 3.45 16.72 -18.65
N ASP A 72 2.68 16.16 -17.73
CA ASP A 72 2.56 16.64 -16.36
C ASP A 72 3.55 15.97 -15.40
N THR A 73 4.42 15.07 -15.90
CA THR A 73 5.26 14.20 -15.06
C THR A 73 6.14 14.97 -14.08
N ALA A 74 6.88 15.97 -14.57
CA ALA A 74 7.82 16.72 -13.75
C ALA A 74 7.09 17.60 -12.72
N ALA A 75 6.00 18.25 -13.13
CA ALA A 75 5.19 19.07 -12.24
C ALA A 75 4.54 18.21 -11.14
N PHE A 76 3.98 17.06 -11.51
CA PHE A 76 3.34 16.15 -10.55
C PHE A 76 4.34 15.57 -9.56
N GLN A 77 5.54 15.17 -10.03
CA GLN A 77 6.60 14.71 -9.13
C GLN A 77 7.05 15.82 -8.18
N ALA A 78 7.20 17.07 -8.65
CA ALA A 78 7.57 18.19 -7.80
C ALA A 78 6.54 18.45 -6.68
N VAL A 79 5.24 18.27 -6.93
CA VAL A 79 4.20 18.36 -5.89
C VAL A 79 4.39 17.28 -4.82
N LEU A 80 4.64 16.05 -5.25
CA LEU A 80 4.86 14.93 -4.34
C LEU A 80 6.13 15.09 -3.52
N ASP A 81 7.21 15.59 -4.13
CA ASP A 81 8.48 15.83 -3.45
C ASP A 81 8.36 16.95 -2.41
N ALA A 82 7.61 18.00 -2.72
CA ALA A 82 7.39 19.13 -1.82
C ALA A 82 6.42 18.82 -0.67
N TYR A 83 5.33 18.09 -0.95
CA TYR A 83 4.21 17.98 0.00
C TYR A 83 3.88 16.56 0.45
N GLY A 84 4.45 15.52 -0.18
CA GLY A 84 4.08 14.12 0.07
C GLY A 84 4.31 13.63 1.49
N ASN A 85 5.13 14.29 2.30
CA ASN A 85 5.32 13.94 3.72
C ASN A 85 5.19 15.15 4.65
N SER A 86 4.45 16.18 4.21
CA SER A 86 4.31 17.44 4.94
C SER A 86 3.16 17.44 5.95
N GLY A 87 2.30 16.42 5.94
CA GLY A 87 1.03 16.46 6.66
C GLY A 87 -0.06 17.26 5.95
N SER A 88 0.11 17.59 4.67
CA SER A 88 -0.95 18.07 3.77
C SER A 88 -1.68 16.91 3.08
N VAL A 89 -2.72 17.23 2.31
CA VAL A 89 -3.41 16.31 1.39
C VAL A 89 -3.21 16.83 -0.03
N ILE A 90 -2.65 16.02 -0.90
CA ILE A 90 -2.50 16.38 -2.32
C ILE A 90 -3.85 16.18 -2.99
N PHE A 91 -4.40 17.26 -3.52
CA PHE A 91 -5.68 17.32 -4.19
C PHE A 91 -5.48 17.31 -5.70
N VAL A 92 -5.88 16.22 -6.35
CA VAL A 92 -5.78 16.05 -7.80
C VAL A 92 -7.08 16.55 -8.41
N ASP A 93 -7.03 17.79 -8.92
CA ASP A 93 -8.16 18.40 -9.64
C ASP A 93 -8.60 17.52 -10.81
N SER A 94 -9.86 17.63 -11.20
CA SER A 94 -10.43 16.92 -12.34
C SER A 94 -9.66 17.26 -13.62
N GLY A 95 -9.46 16.26 -14.48
CA GLY A 95 -8.64 16.38 -15.69
C GLY A 95 -7.89 15.10 -16.02
N THR A 96 -7.16 15.12 -17.12
CA THR A 96 -6.32 14.01 -17.58
C THR A 96 -4.86 14.43 -17.59
N TYR A 97 -4.05 13.84 -16.73
CA TYR A 97 -2.65 14.15 -16.55
C TYR A 97 -1.82 13.11 -17.30
N ILE A 98 -1.06 13.53 -18.30
CA ILE A 98 -0.18 12.62 -19.05
C ILE A 98 1.12 12.45 -18.29
N LEU A 99 1.45 11.20 -17.95
CA LEU A 99 2.68 10.84 -17.28
C LEU A 99 3.55 10.00 -18.21
N THR A 100 4.74 10.50 -18.55
CA THR A 100 5.72 9.85 -19.43
C THR A 100 6.82 9.12 -18.68
N ASP A 101 6.95 9.38 -17.38
CA ASP A 101 7.88 8.69 -16.47
C ASP A 101 7.17 8.18 -15.18
N THR A 102 7.82 7.27 -14.49
CA THR A 102 7.45 6.77 -13.17
C THR A 102 7.42 7.91 -12.15
N VAL A 103 6.23 8.16 -11.61
CA VAL A 103 6.02 9.05 -10.49
C VAL A 103 6.19 8.27 -9.18
N THR A 104 7.05 8.75 -8.28
CA THR A 104 7.34 8.11 -6.99
C THR A 104 6.62 8.82 -5.86
N VAL A 105 5.95 8.05 -5.01
CA VAL A 105 5.18 8.53 -3.86
C VAL A 105 5.88 8.13 -2.57
N ALA A 106 6.19 9.11 -1.73
CA ALA A 106 6.80 8.88 -0.44
C ALA A 106 5.82 8.19 0.53
N PRO A 107 6.30 7.33 1.46
CA PRO A 107 5.48 6.84 2.57
C PRO A 107 4.87 8.00 3.37
N GLY A 108 3.62 7.87 3.79
CA GLY A 108 2.89 8.92 4.50
C GLY A 108 2.11 9.89 3.60
N THR A 109 2.29 9.82 2.27
CA THR A 109 1.54 10.67 1.33
C THR A 109 0.04 10.40 1.37
N ARG A 110 -0.75 11.47 1.43
CA ARG A 110 -2.20 11.46 1.25
C ARG A 110 -2.55 12.13 -0.07
N ILE A 111 -3.28 11.42 -0.93
CA ILE A 111 -3.74 11.91 -2.23
C ILE A 111 -5.25 11.68 -2.32
N VAL A 112 -5.98 12.67 -2.80
CA VAL A 112 -7.41 12.58 -3.09
C VAL A 112 -7.70 13.19 -4.46
N GLY A 113 -8.70 12.65 -5.15
CA GLY A 113 -9.10 13.13 -6.47
C GLY A 113 -10.44 13.88 -6.45
N GLU A 114 -10.56 14.89 -7.29
CA GLU A 114 -11.81 15.60 -7.56
C GLU A 114 -12.65 14.84 -8.59
N ALA A 115 -13.63 14.06 -8.12
CA ALA A 115 -14.59 13.29 -8.93
C ALA A 115 -13.94 12.31 -9.94
N TRP A 116 -13.38 12.80 -11.04
CA TRP A 116 -12.76 12.03 -12.11
C TRP A 116 -11.41 12.62 -12.60
N PRO A 117 -10.34 12.55 -11.79
CA PRO A 117 -8.99 12.77 -12.30
C PRO A 117 -8.42 11.48 -12.89
N GLN A 118 -7.76 11.59 -14.05
CA GLN A 118 -7.13 10.48 -14.74
C GLN A 118 -5.61 10.69 -14.77
N LEU A 119 -4.86 9.75 -14.24
CA LEU A 119 -3.41 9.67 -14.44
C LEU A 119 -3.15 8.67 -15.56
N ALA A 120 -2.69 9.15 -16.70
CA ALA A 120 -2.55 8.35 -17.91
C ALA A 120 -1.07 8.15 -18.27
N ALA A 121 -0.61 6.89 -18.20
CA ALA A 121 0.72 6.51 -18.65
C ALA A 121 0.82 6.67 -20.17
N SER A 122 1.89 7.29 -20.65
CA SER A 122 2.16 7.44 -22.09
C SER A 122 3.65 7.39 -22.40
N GLY A 123 4.00 7.22 -23.67
CA GLY A 123 5.38 7.28 -24.14
C GLY A 123 6.18 5.99 -24.05
N ALA A 124 7.45 6.07 -24.48
CA ALA A 124 8.32 4.91 -24.72
C ALA A 124 8.68 4.14 -23.45
N LYS A 125 8.64 4.79 -22.27
CA LYS A 125 8.99 4.14 -20.99
C LYS A 125 8.07 2.98 -20.63
N PHE A 126 6.81 3.03 -21.05
CA PHE A 126 5.80 2.03 -20.72
C PHE A 126 5.46 1.07 -21.87
N SER A 127 6.13 1.18 -23.02
CA SER A 127 5.77 0.43 -24.23
C SER A 127 6.38 -0.96 -24.32
N ASN A 128 7.43 -1.26 -23.52
CA ASN A 128 8.18 -2.50 -23.64
C ASN A 128 7.68 -3.59 -22.67
N PRO A 129 6.98 -4.64 -23.14
CA PRO A 129 6.47 -5.69 -22.27
C PRO A 129 7.57 -6.59 -21.68
N LYS A 130 8.78 -6.63 -22.27
CA LYS A 130 9.91 -7.38 -21.71
C LYS A 130 10.54 -6.68 -20.51
N TYR A 131 10.39 -5.37 -20.41
CA TYR A 131 10.93 -4.54 -19.33
C TYR A 131 9.82 -3.63 -18.78
N PRO A 132 8.81 -4.19 -18.10
CA PRO A 132 7.69 -3.42 -17.60
C PRO A 132 8.16 -2.42 -16.53
N CYS A 133 7.57 -1.22 -16.56
CA CYS A 133 7.84 -0.15 -15.60
C CYS A 133 6.54 0.30 -14.93
N ALA A 134 6.58 0.59 -13.64
CA ALA A 134 5.42 1.14 -12.94
C ALA A 134 5.24 2.62 -13.32
N MET A 135 4.02 3.04 -13.69
CA MET A 135 3.70 4.47 -13.83
C MET A 135 3.72 5.18 -12.48
N PHE A 136 3.21 4.52 -11.43
CA PHE A 136 3.10 5.06 -10.09
C PHE A 136 3.76 4.10 -9.11
N LYS A 137 4.81 4.57 -8.41
CA LYS A 137 5.60 3.77 -7.48
C LYS A 137 5.34 4.25 -6.05
N VAL A 138 4.52 3.49 -5.32
CA VAL A 138 4.21 3.78 -3.92
C VAL A 138 5.28 3.19 -3.02
N ALA A 139 6.02 4.07 -2.35
CA ALA A 139 7.24 3.80 -1.60
C ALA A 139 8.42 3.33 -2.45
N ALA A 140 9.63 3.79 -2.10
CA ALA A 140 10.86 3.13 -2.51
C ALA A 140 11.15 1.98 -1.53
N ARG A 141 11.52 0.81 -2.06
CA ARG A 141 12.08 -0.27 -1.24
C ARG A 141 13.42 0.25 -0.69
N ALA A 142 13.55 0.30 0.64
CA ALA A 142 14.84 0.49 1.30
C ALA A 142 15.77 -0.68 0.97
#